data_AF-A0A543JI79-F1
#
_entry.id   AF-A0A543JI79-F1
#
_cell.length_a   1.000
_cell.length_b   1.000
_cell.length_c   1.000
_cell.angle_alpha   90.00
_cell.angle_beta   90.00
_cell.angle_gamma   90.00
#
_symmetry.space_group_name_H-M   'P 1'
#
loop_
_entity.id
_entity.type
_entity.pdbx_description
1 polymer ?
#
loop_
_entity_poly.entity_id
_entity_poly.type
_entity_poly.pdbx_seq_one_letter_code
_entity_poly.pdbx_strand_id
1 'polypeptide(L)'
;MSEILIALAALATGVALGLVARSSRRHVPVRADERELLHAADDLEYGLNTVLDFGPLSLSELAAVDLPAKLDRVALTGEVSGAALATLKSCTDRIALHPYPEQRDLLGAVREDEAAVWLALRDAIGSGAAQHVAATRARQVLDEIRGGLRHERGELAKV
;
A
#
# COMPACT_ATOMS: atom_id res chain seq x y z
N MET A 1 -9.47 -1.49 -54.63
CA MET A 1 -10.30 -0.65 -53.74
C MET A 1 -11.07 -1.42 -52.67
N SER A 2 -11.11 -2.76 -52.67
CA SER A 2 -11.90 -3.55 -51.69
C SER A 2 -11.19 -3.93 -50.38
N GLU A 3 -9.86 -3.91 -50.31
CA GLU A 3 -9.12 -4.37 -49.11
C GLU A 3 -9.14 -3.36 -47.95
N ILE A 4 -9.15 -2.06 -48.27
CA ILE A 4 -9.17 -0.97 -47.27
C ILE A 4 -10.51 -0.95 -46.52
N LEU A 5 -11.61 -1.30 -47.19
CA LEU A 5 -12.95 -1.33 -46.59
C LEU A 5 -13.12 -2.51 -45.60
N ILE A 6 -12.44 -3.63 -45.83
CA ILE A 6 -12.48 -4.81 -44.94
C ILE A 6 -11.66 -4.54 -43.67
N ALA A 7 -10.51 -3.89 -43.80
CA ALA A 7 -9.67 -3.51 -42.67
C ALA A 7 -10.38 -2.51 -41.73
N LEU A 8 -11.14 -1.56 -42.28
CA LEU A 8 -11.94 -0.60 -41.52
C LEU A 8 -13.12 -1.26 -40.79
N ALA A 9 -13.78 -2.23 -41.42
CA ALA A 9 -14.86 -2.99 -40.79
C ALA A 9 -14.35 -3.83 -39.60
N ALA A 10 -13.18 -4.47 -39.72
CA ALA A 10 -12.59 -5.26 -38.65
C ALA A 10 -12.20 -4.39 -37.43
N LEU A 11 -11.65 -3.20 -37.68
CA LEU A 11 -11.28 -2.24 -36.63
C LEU A 11 -12.51 -1.69 -35.90
N ALA A 12 -13.58 -1.35 -36.63
CA ALA A 12 -14.82 -0.86 -36.03
C ALA A 12 -15.51 -1.95 -35.18
N THR A 13 -15.49 -3.20 -35.64
CA THR A 13 -16.10 -4.33 -34.91
C THR A 13 -15.31 -4.68 -33.65
N GLY A 14 -13.98 -4.62 -33.70
CA GLY A 14 -13.10 -4.83 -32.55
C GLY A 14 -13.27 -3.76 -31.46
N VAL A 15 -13.42 -2.49 -31.85
CA VAL A 15 -13.65 -1.38 -30.92
C VAL A 15 -15.05 -1.46 -30.29
N ALA A 16 -16.08 -1.82 -31.05
CA ALA A 16 -17.44 -2.00 -30.52
C ALA A 16 -17.53 -3.19 -29.54
N LEU A 17 -16.89 -4.33 -29.84
CA LEU A 17 -16.80 -5.47 -28.92
C LEU A 17 -15.99 -5.12 -27.66
N GLY A 18 -14.91 -4.36 -27.79
CA GLY A 18 -14.13 -3.85 -26.65
C GLY A 18 -14.93 -2.90 -25.76
N LEU A 19 -15.80 -2.06 -26.35
CA LEU A 19 -16.68 -1.14 -25.62
C LEU A 19 -17.84 -1.86 -24.92
N VAL A 20 -18.45 -2.86 -25.55
CA VAL A 20 -19.53 -3.66 -24.94
C VAL A 20 -19.01 -4.60 -23.86
N ALA A 21 -17.80 -5.14 -24.01
CA ALA A 21 -17.13 -5.90 -22.95
C ALA A 21 -16.74 -5.01 -21.76
N ARG A 22 -16.41 -3.73 -22.01
CA ARG A 22 -16.14 -2.74 -20.95
C ARG A 22 -17.40 -2.24 -20.25
N SER A 23 -18.54 -2.16 -20.94
CA SER A 23 -19.84 -1.80 -20.35
C SER A 23 -20.49 -2.95 -19.60
N SER A 24 -20.14 -4.20 -19.95
CA SER A 24 -20.45 -5.39 -19.17
C SER A 24 -19.48 -5.54 -18.01
N ARG A 25 -19.23 -4.44 -17.29
CA ARG A 25 -18.76 -4.48 -15.90
C ARG A 25 -19.73 -5.38 -15.17
N ARG A 26 -19.29 -6.62 -14.99
CA ARG A 26 -19.85 -7.59 -14.07
C ARG A 26 -20.24 -6.82 -12.83
N HIS A 27 -21.51 -6.89 -12.46
CA HIS A 27 -21.87 -6.83 -11.05
C HIS A 27 -21.14 -7.99 -10.39
N VAL A 28 -19.90 -7.74 -9.99
CA VAL A 28 -19.25 -8.51 -8.94
C VAL A 28 -20.13 -8.25 -7.71
N PRO A 29 -20.56 -9.30 -7.00
CA PRO A 29 -21.41 -9.09 -5.83
C PRO A 29 -20.63 -8.23 -4.84
N VAL A 30 -21.19 -7.09 -4.42
CA VAL A 30 -20.62 -6.11 -3.47
C VAL A 30 -19.94 -6.75 -2.25
N ARG A 31 -20.39 -7.95 -1.84
CA ARG A 31 -19.79 -8.75 -0.75
C ARG A 31 -18.42 -9.38 -1.05
N ALA A 32 -18.06 -9.60 -2.31
CA ALA A 32 -16.75 -10.13 -2.69
C ALA A 32 -15.68 -9.03 -2.57
N ASP A 33 -15.99 -7.82 -3.05
CA ASP A 33 -15.08 -6.66 -3.02
C ASP A 33 -14.81 -6.19 -1.58
N GLU A 34 -15.81 -6.21 -0.69
CA GLU A 34 -15.62 -5.87 0.74
C GLU A 34 -14.69 -6.87 1.46
N ARG A 35 -14.84 -8.18 1.20
CA ARG A 35 -13.97 -9.21 1.80
C ARG A 35 -12.55 -9.10 1.29
N GLU A 36 -12.38 -8.83 0.00
CA GLU A 36 -11.08 -8.62 -0.61
C GLU A 36 -10.39 -7.39 -0.03
N LEU A 37 -11.12 -6.29 0.18
CA LEU A 37 -10.61 -5.11 0.88
C LEU A 37 -10.18 -5.43 2.31
N LEU A 38 -10.98 -6.18 3.07
CA LEU A 38 -10.62 -6.54 4.44
C LEU A 38 -9.34 -7.39 4.47
N HIS A 39 -9.21 -8.38 3.58
CA HIS A 39 -7.99 -9.18 3.48
C HIS A 39 -6.77 -8.34 3.07
N ALA A 40 -6.91 -7.44 2.10
CA ALA A 40 -5.84 -6.55 1.70
C ALA A 40 -5.44 -5.58 2.83
N ALA A 41 -6.42 -5.09 3.59
CA ALA A 41 -6.20 -4.25 4.76
C ALA A 41 -5.50 -5.00 5.90
N ASP A 42 -5.86 -6.28 6.13
CA ASP A 42 -5.21 -7.15 7.12
C ASP A 42 -3.75 -7.42 6.75
N ASP A 43 -3.46 -7.67 5.47
CA ASP A 43 -2.10 -7.86 4.97
C ASP A 43 -1.24 -6.59 5.14
N LEU A 44 -1.82 -5.42 4.84
CA LEU A 44 -1.14 -4.15 5.02
C LEU A 44 -0.93 -3.85 6.52
N GLU A 45 -1.93 -4.10 7.36
CA GLU A 45 -1.81 -4.01 8.82
C GLU A 45 -0.67 -4.90 9.32
N TYR A 46 -0.60 -6.16 8.86
CA TYR A 46 0.46 -7.08 9.27
C TYR A 46 1.85 -6.52 8.93
N GLY A 47 2.00 -5.94 7.73
CA GLY A 47 3.24 -5.27 7.35
C GLY A 47 3.57 -4.06 8.22
N LEU A 48 2.57 -3.22 8.54
CA LEU A 48 2.75 -2.06 9.41
C LEU A 48 3.06 -2.46 10.85
N ASN A 49 2.43 -3.51 11.36
CA ASN A 49 2.72 -4.07 12.68
C ASN A 49 4.13 -4.65 12.71
N THR A 50 4.65 -5.19 11.60
CA THR A 50 6.05 -5.62 11.55
C THR A 50 7.00 -4.45 11.82
N VAL A 51 6.72 -3.28 11.24
CA VAL A 51 7.50 -2.04 11.50
C VAL A 51 7.33 -1.54 12.95
N LEU A 52 6.16 -1.74 13.56
CA LEU A 52 5.89 -1.27 14.92
C LEU A 52 6.46 -2.22 15.99
N ASP A 53 6.37 -3.54 15.79
CA ASP A 53 6.64 -4.56 16.79
C ASP A 53 8.09 -5.03 16.78
N PHE A 54 8.72 -5.14 15.60
CA PHE A 54 10.12 -5.55 15.48
C PHE A 54 11.10 -4.36 15.49
N GLY A 55 10.56 -3.14 15.53
CA GLY A 55 11.32 -1.90 15.48
C GLY A 55 11.57 -1.40 14.06
N PRO A 56 12.35 -0.32 13.91
CA PRO A 56 12.63 0.22 12.59
C PRO A 56 13.42 -0.75 11.75
N LEU A 57 12.91 -0.97 10.55
CA LEU A 57 13.41 -1.98 9.63
C LEU A 57 14.52 -1.39 8.77
N SER A 58 15.55 -2.18 8.53
CA SER A 58 16.58 -1.86 7.55
C SER A 58 16.02 -1.93 6.13
N LEU A 59 16.80 -1.48 5.15
CA LEU A 59 16.35 -1.47 3.75
C LEU A 59 16.06 -2.90 3.24
N SER A 60 16.89 -3.88 3.63
CA SER A 60 16.66 -5.29 3.27
C SER A 60 15.42 -5.88 3.93
N GLU A 61 15.12 -5.52 5.18
CA GLU A 61 13.93 -5.94 5.90
C GLU A 61 12.66 -5.29 5.33
N LEU A 62 12.72 -3.99 5.00
CA LEU A 62 11.62 -3.29 4.35
C LEU A 62 11.26 -3.89 2.99
N ALA A 63 12.27 -4.30 2.22
CA ALA A 63 12.06 -5.01 0.95
C ALA A 63 11.34 -6.36 1.14
N ALA A 64 11.60 -7.06 2.24
CA ALA A 64 10.92 -8.32 2.56
C ALA A 64 9.46 -8.11 3.02
N VAL A 65 9.17 -7.00 3.69
CA VAL A 65 7.80 -6.66 4.11
C VAL A 65 6.94 -6.21 2.92
N ASP A 66 7.54 -5.52 1.95
CA ASP A 66 6.90 -5.04 0.71
C ASP A 66 5.58 -4.29 0.95
N LEU A 67 5.65 -3.23 1.77
CA LEU A 67 4.52 -2.33 2.03
C LEU A 67 3.91 -1.73 0.75
N PRO A 68 4.69 -1.33 -0.28
CA PRO A 68 4.12 -0.81 -1.53
C PRO A 68 3.22 -1.83 -2.22
N ALA A 69 3.65 -3.09 -2.37
CA ALA A 69 2.81 -4.11 -3.01
C ALA A 69 1.54 -4.40 -2.19
N LYS A 70 1.63 -4.40 -0.86
CA LYS A 70 0.47 -4.55 0.02
C LYS A 70 -0.52 -3.40 -0.13
N LEU A 71 -0.02 -2.16 -0.23
CA LEU A 71 -0.86 -0.98 -0.47
C LEU A 71 -1.51 -1.03 -1.86
N ASP A 72 -0.78 -1.47 -2.88
CA ASP A 72 -1.33 -1.62 -4.23
C ASP A 72 -2.52 -2.59 -4.24
N ARG A 73 -2.48 -3.67 -3.45
CA ARG A 73 -3.65 -4.57 -3.29
C ARG A 73 -4.85 -3.87 -2.68
N VAL A 74 -4.64 -3.00 -1.68
CA VAL A 74 -5.72 -2.17 -1.11
C VAL A 74 -6.26 -1.19 -2.15
N ALA A 75 -5.40 -0.59 -2.98
CA ALA A 75 -5.83 0.34 -4.02
C ALA A 75 -6.61 -0.34 -5.16
N LEU A 76 -6.26 -1.59 -5.49
CA LEU A 76 -6.90 -2.36 -6.56
C LEU A 76 -8.36 -2.73 -6.26
N THR A 77 -8.78 -2.73 -4.99
CA THR A 77 -10.19 -2.99 -4.64
C THR A 77 -11.11 -1.85 -5.07
N GLY A 78 -10.59 -0.62 -5.20
CA GLY A 78 -11.36 0.55 -5.64
C GLY A 78 -12.37 1.09 -4.62
N GLU A 79 -12.50 0.44 -3.45
CA GLU A 79 -13.46 0.77 -2.39
C GLU A 79 -12.93 1.82 -1.41
N VAL A 80 -11.64 2.17 -1.49
CA VAL A 80 -11.00 3.14 -0.59
C VAL A 80 -10.96 4.53 -1.22
N SER A 81 -11.31 5.55 -0.42
CA SER A 81 -11.24 6.93 -0.89
C SER A 81 -9.82 7.32 -1.34
N GLY A 82 -9.72 8.11 -2.41
CA GLY A 82 -8.44 8.56 -2.95
C GLY A 82 -7.59 9.35 -1.92
N ALA A 83 -8.23 10.07 -1.00
CA ALA A 83 -7.54 10.79 0.08
C ALA A 83 -6.90 9.84 1.10
N ALA A 84 -7.61 8.76 1.48
CA ALA A 84 -7.07 7.75 2.37
C ALA A 84 -5.91 6.98 1.70
N LEU A 85 -6.06 6.60 0.42
CA LEU A 85 -4.98 5.97 -0.35
C LEU A 85 -3.75 6.87 -0.48
N ALA A 86 -3.93 8.16 -0.76
CA ALA A 86 -2.82 9.12 -0.82
C ALA A 86 -2.09 9.26 0.53
N THR A 87 -2.85 9.25 1.63
CA THR A 87 -2.27 9.31 2.98
C THR A 87 -1.51 8.03 3.31
N LEU A 88 -2.06 6.86 3.01
CA LEU A 88 -1.39 5.57 3.19
C LEU A 88 -0.10 5.52 2.36
N LYS A 89 -0.16 5.93 1.10
CA LYS A 89 1.02 6.02 0.22
C LYS A 89 2.10 6.93 0.79
N SER A 90 1.72 8.12 1.25
CA SER A 90 2.67 9.04 1.87
C SER A 90 3.32 8.42 3.12
N CYS A 91 2.57 7.65 3.91
CA CYS A 91 3.13 6.96 5.06
C CYS A 91 4.08 5.84 4.66
N THR A 92 3.72 4.98 3.69
CA THR A 92 4.60 3.91 3.19
C THR A 92 5.87 4.47 2.57
N ASP A 93 5.76 5.58 1.83
CA ASP A 93 6.91 6.27 1.23
C ASP A 93 7.83 6.83 2.31
N ARG A 94 7.27 7.44 3.37
CA ARG A 94 8.05 7.92 4.52
C ARG A 94 8.79 6.78 5.24
N ILE A 95 8.17 5.62 5.39
CA ILE A 95 8.86 4.45 5.97
C ILE A 95 10.05 4.05 5.08
N ALA A 96 9.84 3.96 3.76
CA ALA A 96 10.88 3.58 2.82
C ALA A 96 12.04 4.59 2.69
N LEU A 97 11.75 5.88 2.89
CA LEU A 97 12.76 6.97 2.83
C LEU A 97 13.66 7.03 4.07
N HIS A 98 13.29 6.35 5.15
CA HIS A 98 14.01 6.38 6.42
C HIS A 98 14.40 4.97 6.87
N PRO A 99 15.14 4.18 6.07
CA PRO A 99 15.57 2.85 6.48
C PRO A 99 16.47 2.94 7.71
N TYR A 100 16.37 1.93 8.58
CA TYR A 100 17.32 1.78 9.67
C TYR A 100 18.71 1.39 9.13
N PRO A 101 19.81 1.85 9.73
CA PRO A 101 21.16 1.47 9.30
C PRO A 101 21.35 -0.05 9.31
N GLU A 102 22.00 -0.59 8.28
CA GLU A 102 22.29 -2.03 8.24
C GLU A 102 23.33 -2.39 9.32
N GLN A 103 23.30 -3.64 9.78
CA GLN A 103 24.23 -4.10 10.82
C GLN A 103 25.71 -3.86 10.46
N ARG A 104 26.06 -4.01 9.17
CA ARG A 104 27.41 -3.75 8.68
C ARG A 104 27.83 -2.29 8.81
N ASP A 105 26.89 -1.35 8.68
CA ASP A 105 27.15 0.09 8.75
C ASP A 105 27.41 0.48 10.20
N LEU A 106 26.61 -0.05 11.12
CA LEU A 106 26.81 0.11 12.57
C LEU A 106 28.17 -0.47 13.03
N LEU A 107 28.53 -1.67 12.55
CA LEU A 107 29.82 -2.27 12.86
C LEU A 107 30.99 -1.51 12.20
N GLY A 108 30.78 -0.92 11.03
CA GLY A 108 31.72 -0.02 10.37
C GLY A 108 32.02 1.20 11.23
N ALA A 109 30.97 1.88 11.71
CA ALA A 109 31.10 3.05 12.58
C ALA A 109 31.91 2.75 13.86
N VAL A 110 31.68 1.60 14.50
CA VAL A 110 32.43 1.17 15.70
C VAL A 110 33.92 0.96 15.41
N ARG A 111 34.28 0.59 14.18
CA ARG A 111 35.68 0.38 13.77
C ARG A 111 36.40 1.68 13.40
N GLU A 112 35.66 2.72 13.03
CA GLU A 112 36.23 4.01 12.65
C GLU A 112 36.64 4.82 13.88
N ASP A 113 35.66 5.40 14.58
CA ASP A 113 35.88 6.17 15.80
C ASP A 113 34.57 6.42 16.57
N GLU A 114 34.68 7.09 17.73
CA GLU A 114 33.53 7.41 18.57
C GLU A 114 32.56 8.41 17.90
N ALA A 115 33.06 9.33 17.07
CA ALA A 115 32.21 10.32 16.40
C ALA A 115 31.32 9.65 15.33
N ALA A 116 31.87 8.68 14.59
CA ALA A 116 31.14 7.86 13.64
C ALA A 116 30.02 7.06 14.34
N VAL A 117 30.31 6.47 15.51
CA VAL A 117 29.28 5.78 16.32
C VAL A 117 28.14 6.71 16.72
N TRP A 118 28.46 7.91 17.21
CA TRP A 118 27.45 8.89 17.58
C TRP A 118 26.57 9.31 16.39
N LEU A 119 27.16 9.50 15.21
CA LEU A 119 26.42 9.84 13.99
C LEU A 119 25.50 8.69 13.57
N ALA A 120 26.00 7.46 13.58
CA ALA A 120 25.22 6.28 13.22
C ALA A 120 24.05 6.05 14.18
N LEU A 121 24.25 6.25 15.49
CA LEU A 121 23.18 6.17 16.49
C LEU A 121 22.14 7.27 16.30
N ARG A 122 22.57 8.50 16.01
CA ARG A 122 21.64 9.61 15.75
C ARG A 122 20.76 9.33 14.54
N ASP A 123 21.34 8.82 13.46
CA ASP A 123 20.62 8.45 12.25
C ASP A 123 19.64 7.31 12.51
N ALA A 124 20.09 6.25 13.19
CA ALA A 124 19.28 5.13 13.63
C ALA A 124 18.04 5.57 14.44
N ILE A 125 18.21 6.46 15.42
CA ILE A 125 17.11 6.99 16.22
C ILE A 125 16.15 7.82 15.35
N GLY A 126 16.69 8.65 14.45
CA GLY A 126 15.91 9.46 13.52
C GLY A 126 15.04 8.61 12.59
N SER A 127 15.63 7.60 11.96
CA SER A 127 14.93 6.62 11.14
C SER A 127 13.88 5.86 11.95
N GLY A 128 14.25 5.43 13.17
CA GLY A 128 13.35 4.86 14.17
C GLY A 128 12.07 5.63 14.37
N ALA A 129 12.20 6.89 14.77
CA ALA A 129 11.08 7.77 15.03
C ALA A 129 10.25 8.03 13.77
N ALA A 130 10.89 8.22 12.61
CA ALA A 130 10.20 8.49 11.36
C ALA A 130 9.33 7.31 10.90
N GLN A 131 9.87 6.09 10.94
CA GLN A 131 9.13 4.88 10.61
C GLN A 131 7.97 4.65 11.58
N HIS A 132 8.21 4.79 12.88
CA HIS A 132 7.18 4.56 13.91
C HIS A 132 5.99 5.53 13.76
N VAL A 133 6.26 6.83 13.56
CA VAL A 133 5.22 7.83 13.35
C VAL A 133 4.42 7.55 12.07
N ALA A 134 5.11 7.21 10.98
CA ALA A 134 4.46 6.91 9.71
C ALA A 134 3.60 5.64 9.79
N ALA A 135 4.12 4.57 10.40
CA ALA A 135 3.38 3.31 10.58
C ALA A 135 2.16 3.50 11.49
N THR A 136 2.30 4.24 12.58
CA THR A 136 1.19 4.60 13.48
C THR A 136 0.11 5.38 12.75
N ARG A 137 0.48 6.37 11.93
CA ARG A 137 -0.49 7.13 11.15
C ARG A 137 -1.19 6.28 10.09
N ALA A 138 -0.46 5.40 9.41
CA ALA A 138 -1.04 4.47 8.44
C ALA A 138 -2.06 3.52 9.10
N ARG A 139 -1.75 3.02 10.31
CA ARG A 139 -2.68 2.20 11.12
C ARG A 139 -3.98 2.92 11.43
N GLN A 140 -3.91 4.18 11.87
CA GLN A 140 -5.10 4.99 12.14
C GLN A 140 -5.99 5.12 10.90
N VAL A 141 -5.39 5.35 9.72
CA VAL A 141 -6.15 5.46 8.47
C VAL A 141 -6.80 4.12 8.09
N LEU A 142 -6.13 3.00 8.32
CA LEU A 142 -6.75 1.67 8.12
C LEU A 142 -7.92 1.42 9.07
N ASP A 143 -7.80 1.87 10.33
CA ASP A 143 -8.89 1.75 11.30
C ASP A 143 -10.09 2.63 10.93
N GLU A 144 -9.84 3.84 10.40
CA GLU A 144 -10.89 4.71 9.83
C GLU A 144 -11.60 4.03 8.65
N ILE A 145 -10.86 3.42 7.72
CA ILE A 145 -11.43 2.67 6.58
C ILE A 145 -12.33 1.53 7.07
N ARG A 146 -11.84 0.72 8.03
CA ARG A 146 -12.63 -0.38 8.62
C ARG A 146 -13.84 0.12 9.38
N GLY A 147 -13.71 1.25 10.07
CA GLY A 147 -14.82 1.91 10.77
C GLY A 147 -15.94 2.29 9.80
N GLY A 148 -15.59 2.86 8.65
CA GLY A 148 -16.53 3.19 7.57
C GLY A 148 -17.31 1.97 7.07
N LEU A 149 -16.60 0.89 6.74
CA LEU A 149 -17.24 -0.36 6.27
C LEU A 149 -18.23 -0.95 7.27
N ARG A 150 -17.88 -0.93 8.57
CA ARG A 150 -18.78 -1.42 9.64
C ARG A 150 -20.03 -0.56 9.78
N HIS A 151 -19.91 0.75 9.59
CA HIS A 151 -21.02 1.68 9.70
C HIS A 151 -22.04 1.47 8.57
N GLU A 152 -21.57 1.42 7.32
CA GLU A 152 -22.39 1.16 6.14
C GLU A 152 -23.16 -0.17 6.26
N ARG A 153 -22.49 -1.21 6.76
CA ARG A 153 -23.12 -2.52 7.02
C ARG A 153 -24.21 -2.46 8.09
N GLY A 154 -24.05 -1.61 9.10
CA GLY A 154 -25.05 -1.39 10.16
C GLY A 154 -26.27 -0.62 9.68
N GLU A 155 -26.12 0.25 8.68
CA GLU A 155 -27.24 0.97 8.05
C GLU A 155 -28.01 0.07 7.08
N LEU A 156 -27.31 -0.70 6.23
CA LEU A 156 -27.94 -1.63 5.29
C LEU A 156 -28.74 -2.75 5.98
N ALA A 157 -28.42 -3.11 7.21
CA ALA A 157 -29.17 -4.11 7.98
C ALA A 157 -30.44 -3.55 8.66
N LYS A 158 -30.62 -2.23 8.67
CA LYS A 158 -31.79 -1.55 9.28
C LYS A 158 -32.85 -1.15 8.24
N VAL A 159 -32.53 -1.21 6.95
CA VAL A 159 -33.43 -0.97 5.81
C VAL A 159 -34.06 -2.28 5.37
#